data_AF-A0A1V4R186-F1
#
_entry.id   AF-A0A1V4R186-F1
#
_cell.length_a   1.000
_cell.length_b   1.000
_cell.length_c   1.000
_cell.angle_alpha   90.00
_cell.angle_beta   90.00
_cell.angle_gamma   90.00
#
_symmetry.space_group_name_H-M   'P 1'
#
loop_
_entity.id
_entity.type
_entity.pdbx_description
1 polymer ?
#
loop_
_entity_poly.entity_id
_entity_poly.type
_entity_poly.pdbx_seq_one_letter_code
_entity_poly.pdbx_strand_id
1 'polypeptide(L)'
;MSKILYEEKVKEEIKAEPEEFLLTGVDKKIIFFDKKKNKITYNEIDKTYSFKNPEEKVRASFYVELIERYKYSKKLICLEVETKPDRDS
;
A
#
# COMPACT_ATOMS: atom_id res chain seq x y z
N MET A 1 31.04 9.68 -2.59
CA MET A 1 30.59 8.30 -2.85
C MET A 1 30.42 8.13 -4.35
N SER A 2 30.84 7.00 -4.93
CA SER A 2 30.53 6.72 -6.34
C SER A 2 29.02 6.47 -6.48
N LYS A 3 28.46 6.79 -7.65
CA LYS A 3 27.04 6.57 -7.94
C LYS A 3 26.62 5.10 -7.73
N ILE A 4 27.51 4.18 -8.07
CA ILE A 4 27.32 2.73 -7.91
C ILE A 4 27.19 2.36 -6.43
N LEU A 5 28.10 2.82 -5.57
CA LEU A 5 28.05 2.59 -4.11
C LEU A 5 26.79 3.18 -3.46
N TYR A 6 26.27 4.29 -3.99
CA TYR A 6 25.01 4.88 -3.51
C TYR A 6 23.80 4.04 -3.92
N GLU A 7 23.74 3.60 -5.18
CA GLU A 7 22.66 2.75 -5.68
C GLU A 7 22.62 1.38 -5.01
N GLU A 8 23.78 0.77 -4.75
CA GLU A 8 23.89 -0.50 -4.01
C GLU A 8 23.39 -0.34 -2.57
N LYS A 9 23.77 0.76 -1.90
CA LYS A 9 23.30 1.07 -0.54
C LYS A 9 21.80 1.31 -0.48
N VAL A 10 21.24 2.02 -1.47
CA VAL A 10 19.79 2.24 -1.57
C VAL A 10 19.05 0.93 -1.79
N LYS A 11 19.55 0.03 -2.64
CA LYS A 11 18.97 -1.31 -2.82
C LYS A 11 19.09 -2.19 -1.58
N GLU A 12 20.18 -2.09 -0.82
CA GLU A 12 20.32 -2.76 0.48
C GLU A 12 19.41 -2.19 1.57
N GLU A 13 18.98 -0.93 1.48
CA GLU A 13 17.97 -0.36 2.39
C GLU A 13 16.54 -0.74 1.94
N ILE A 14 16.29 -0.81 0.64
CA ILE A 14 15.04 -1.28 0.02
C ILE A 14 15.10 -2.81 -0.12
N LYS A 15 15.11 -3.54 1.01
CA LYS A 15 15.24 -5.02 0.99
C LYS A 15 14.02 -5.80 0.47
N ALA A 16 12.90 -5.14 0.25
CA ALA A 16 11.65 -5.82 -0.10
C ALA A 16 11.04 -5.20 -1.35
N GLU A 17 10.80 -6.04 -2.34
CA GLU A 17 10.08 -5.66 -3.54
C GLU A 17 8.59 -5.44 -3.23
N PRO A 18 7.88 -4.58 -3.98
CA PRO A 18 6.47 -4.28 -3.72
C PRO A 18 5.56 -5.51 -3.62
N GLU A 19 5.91 -6.58 -4.33
CA GLU A 19 5.19 -7.86 -4.36
C GLU A 19 5.27 -8.62 -3.02
N GLU A 20 6.38 -8.50 -2.29
CA GLU A 20 6.56 -9.15 -0.99
C GLU A 20 5.61 -8.57 0.07
N PHE A 21 5.35 -7.27 0.02
CA PHE A 21 4.42 -6.62 0.92
C PHE A 21 2.97 -6.98 0.64
N LEU A 22 2.60 -7.25 -0.61
CA LEU A 22 1.26 -7.74 -0.93
C LEU A 22 1.01 -9.13 -0.33
N LEU A 23 1.99 -10.03 -0.43
CA LEU A 23 1.92 -11.36 0.19
C LEU A 23 1.82 -11.24 1.71
N THR A 24 2.72 -10.47 2.31
CA THR A 24 2.75 -10.19 3.76
C THR A 24 1.41 -9.63 4.24
N GLY A 25 0.82 -8.71 3.48
CA GLY A 25 -0.45 -8.08 3.82
C GLY A 25 -1.63 -9.05 3.83
N VAL A 26 -1.66 -10.01 2.90
CA VAL A 26 -2.68 -11.07 2.87
C VAL A 26 -2.50 -12.03 4.04
N ASP A 27 -1.28 -12.49 4.29
CA ASP A 27 -0.97 -13.43 5.37
C ASP A 27 -1.32 -12.85 6.74
N LYS A 28 -1.06 -11.55 6.94
CA LYS A 28 -1.36 -10.82 8.18
C LYS A 28 -2.77 -10.25 8.25
N LYS A 29 -3.62 -10.52 7.25
CA LYS A 29 -5.02 -10.04 7.21
C LYS A 29 -5.14 -8.51 7.29
N ILE A 30 -4.14 -7.80 6.75
CA ILE A 30 -4.12 -6.34 6.61
C ILE A 30 -4.93 -5.94 5.37
N ILE A 31 -4.76 -6.72 4.30
CA ILE A 31 -5.49 -6.58 3.04
C ILE A 31 -6.10 -7.91 2.62
N PHE A 32 -7.18 -7.85 1.85
CA PHE A 32 -7.84 -9.02 1.28
C PHE A 32 -8.15 -8.81 -0.19
N PHE A 33 -8.00 -9.86 -0.98
CA PHE A 33 -8.44 -9.88 -2.37
C PHE A 33 -9.78 -10.61 -2.50
N ASP A 34 -10.61 -10.16 -3.44
CA ASP A 34 -11.74 -10.96 -3.88
C ASP A 34 -11.26 -12.23 -4.63
N LYS A 35 -12.16 -13.20 -4.84
CA LYS A 35 -11.82 -14.48 -5.48
C LYS A 35 -11.14 -14.32 -6.85
N LYS A 36 -11.42 -13.22 -7.55
CA LYS A 36 -10.89 -12.94 -8.90
C LYS A 36 -9.71 -11.96 -8.90
N LYS A 37 -9.23 -11.49 -7.74
CA LYS A 37 -8.19 -10.45 -7.59
C LYS A 37 -8.49 -9.16 -8.39
N ASN A 38 -9.77 -8.84 -8.58
CA ASN A 38 -10.23 -7.60 -9.18
C ASN A 38 -10.40 -6.48 -8.16
N LYS A 39 -10.61 -6.83 -6.89
CA LYS A 39 -10.81 -5.90 -5.79
C LYS A 39 -9.87 -6.21 -4.66
N ILE A 40 -9.44 -5.16 -3.98
CA ILE A 40 -8.68 -5.21 -2.75
C ILE A 40 -9.44 -4.50 -1.64
N THR A 41 -9.48 -5.11 -0.46
CA THR A 41 -10.10 -4.57 0.75
C THR A 41 -9.02 -4.31 1.78
N TYR A 42 -8.99 -3.10 2.35
CA TYR A 42 -8.13 -2.73 3.46
C TYR A 42 -8.89 -2.95 4.77
N ASN A 43 -8.50 -3.97 5.54
CA ASN A 43 -9.31 -4.51 6.63
C ASN A 43 -9.67 -3.47 7.70
N GLU A 44 -8.72 -2.62 8.08
CA GLU A 44 -8.83 -1.78 9.27
C GLU A 44 -9.64 -0.51 9.06
N ILE A 45 -9.74 -0.07 7.82
CA ILE A 45 -10.51 1.11 7.41
C ILE A 45 -11.77 0.72 6.63
N ASP A 46 -12.01 -0.59 6.45
CA ASP A 46 -13.13 -1.18 5.72
C ASP A 46 -13.39 -0.53 4.34
N LYS A 47 -12.31 -0.21 3.63
CA LYS A 47 -12.39 0.38 2.28
C LYS A 47 -11.99 -0.63 1.23
N THR A 48 -12.78 -0.69 0.15
CA THR A 48 -12.57 -1.60 -0.99
C THR A 48 -12.36 -0.81 -2.28
N TYR A 49 -11.33 -1.15 -3.03
CA TYR A 49 -10.98 -0.50 -4.30
C TYR A 49 -10.72 -1.50 -5.42
N SER A 50 -10.70 -0.99 -6.65
CA SER A 50 -10.39 -1.77 -7.85
C SER A 50 -8.88 -2.04 -7.93
N PHE A 51 -8.49 -3.32 -7.89
CA PHE A 51 -7.09 -3.73 -8.03
C PHE A 51 -6.62 -3.81 -9.50
N LYS A 52 -7.47 -3.40 -10.44
CA LYS A 52 -7.10 -3.28 -11.85
C LYS A 52 -6.25 -2.04 -12.12
N ASN A 53 -6.37 -1.00 -11.30
CA ASN A 53 -5.60 0.23 -11.45
C ASN A 53 -4.14 -0.03 -11.01
N PRO A 54 -3.12 0.25 -11.85
CA PRO A 54 -1.71 0.14 -11.43
C PRO A 54 -1.37 0.96 -10.20
N GLU A 55 -1.99 2.14 -10.01
CA GLU A 55 -1.80 2.97 -8.82
C GLU A 55 -2.23 2.24 -7.54
N GLU A 56 -3.35 1.51 -7.60
CA GLU A 56 -3.84 0.73 -6.46
C GLU A 56 -2.86 -0.37 -6.05
N LYS A 57 -2.14 -0.96 -7.01
CA LYS A 57 -1.13 -1.99 -6.73
C LYS A 57 0.02 -1.43 -5.91
N VAL A 58 0.53 -0.28 -6.32
CA VAL A 58 1.60 0.44 -5.61
C VAL A 58 1.11 0.87 -4.23
N ARG A 59 -0.10 1.46 -4.16
CA ARG A 59 -0.71 1.91 -2.91
C ARG A 59 -0.89 0.79 -1.90
N ALA A 60 -1.39 -0.36 -2.33
CA ALA A 60 -1.61 -1.52 -1.46
C ALA A 60 -0.30 -2.04 -0.87
N SER A 61 0.74 -2.15 -1.71
CA SER A 61 2.07 -2.54 -1.27
C SER A 61 2.64 -1.57 -0.25
N PHE A 62 2.61 -0.27 -0.57
CA PHE A 62 3.13 0.78 0.30
C PHE A 62 2.35 0.90 1.61
N TYR A 63 1.03 0.70 1.60
CA TYR A 63 0.20 0.66 2.81
C TYR A 63 0.68 -0.42 3.78
N VAL A 64 0.96 -1.63 3.28
CA VAL A 64 1.47 -2.73 4.12
C VAL A 64 2.89 -2.43 4.58
N GLU A 65 3.74 -1.86 3.72
CA GLU A 65 5.09 -1.43 4.09
C GLU A 65 5.10 -0.41 5.25
N LEU A 66 4.25 0.62 5.19
CA LEU A 66 4.10 1.61 6.25
C LEU A 66 3.78 0.97 7.61
N ILE A 67 2.89 -0.02 7.61
CA ILE A 67 2.51 -0.74 8.83
C ILE A 67 3.66 -1.65 9.30
N GLU A 68 4.23 -2.42 8.40
CA GLU A 68 5.16 -3.50 8.75
C GLU A 68 6.57 -3.00 9.05
N ARG A 69 7.10 -2.14 8.19
CA ARG A 69 8.45 -1.60 8.33
C ARG A 69 8.47 -0.41 9.27
N TYR A 70 7.56 0.54 9.05
CA TYR A 70 7.57 1.82 9.76
C TYR A 70 6.66 1.86 10.99
N LYS A 71 5.96 0.76 11.30
CA LYS A 71 5.11 0.60 12.48
C LYS A 71 4.01 1.66 12.58
N TYR A 72 3.52 2.14 11.43
CA TYR A 72 2.37 3.03 11.40
C TYR A 72 1.14 2.30 11.93
N SER A 73 0.31 3.02 12.67
CA SER A 73 -0.98 2.48 13.10
C SER A 73 -1.88 2.30 11.88
N LYS A 74 -2.23 1.04 11.61
CA LYS A 74 -3.15 0.64 10.55
C LYS A 74 -4.51 1.37 10.55
N LYS A 75 -4.95 1.84 11.73
CA LYS A 75 -6.21 2.61 11.92
C LYS A 75 -6.10 4.10 11.57
N LEU A 76 -4.87 4.64 11.53
CA LEU A 76 -4.63 6.08 11.32
C LEU A 76 -4.22 6.41 9.88
N ILE A 77 -3.98 5.40 9.05
CA ILE A 77 -3.67 5.59 7.63
C ILE A 77 -5.00 5.79 6.88
N CYS A 78 -5.34 7.06 6.62
CA CYS A 78 -6.46 7.43 5.77
C CYS A 78 -6.00 7.42 4.30
N LEU A 79 -6.80 6.82 3.40
CA LEU A 79 -6.47 6.75 1.97
C LEU A 79 -7.04 7.91 1.15
N GLU A 80 -8.31 8.23 1.38
CA GLU A 80 -9.04 9.28 0.67
C GLU A 80 -9.87 10.08 1.67
N VAL A 81 -9.91 11.39 1.47
CA VAL A 81 -10.74 12.35 2.21
C VAL A 81 -11.84 12.81 1.26
N GLU A 82 -13.09 12.65 1.66
CA GLU A 82 -14.21 13.22 0.91
C GLU A 82 -14.14 14.75 1.01
N THR A 83 -13.97 15.41 -0.12
CA THR A 83 -14.10 16.86 -0.19
C THR A 83 -15.56 17.21 -0.43
N LYS A 84 -16.03 18.32 0.17
CA LYS A 84 -17.32 18.87 -0.22
C LYS A 84 -17.24 19.25 -1.70
N PRO A 85 -18.30 19.01 -2.50
CA PRO A 85 -18.33 19.53 -3.85
C PRO A 85 -18.19 21.04 -3.79
N ASP A 86 -17.38 21.60 -4.69
CA ASP A 86 -17.28 23.05 -4.87
C ASP A 86 -18.71 23.56 -5.11
N ARG A 87 -19.16 24.51 -4.27
CA ARG A 87 -20.51 25.07 -4.35
C ARG A 87 -20.62 25.96 -5.58
N ASP A 88 -20.77 25.34 -6.75
CA ASP A 88 -21.30 25.97 -7.95
C ASP A 88 -22.36 25.01 -8.51
N SER A 89 -23.53 24.99 -7.87
CA SER A 89 -24.77 24.36 -8.33
C SER A 89 -25.86 25.41 -8.44
#